data_AF-A0A1E4G9S5-F1
#
_entry.id   AF-A0A1E4G9S5-F1
#
_cell.length_a   1.000
_cell.length_b   1.000
_cell.length_c   1.000
_cell.angle_alpha   90.00
_cell.angle_beta   90.00
_cell.angle_gamma   90.00
#
_symmetry.space_group_name_H-M   'P 1'
#
loop_
_entity.id
_entity.type
_entity.pdbx_description
1 polymer ?
#
loop_
_entity_poly.entity_id
_entity_poly.type
_entity_poly.pdbx_seq_one_letter_code
_entity_poly.pdbx_strand_id
1 'polypeptide(L)'
;MMRGAKAVMGAVLTAGILAVSAPVFAQEVAPEQLALARKYIDLTDRGAVFETTVVEVGIDTMRQIVTQNPEIIDETNETIGDVIKEYNGRKGELLDQFARVYAVRFTLDELREIVAFYESPTGQKLAAANSEVNADVRRVLQVYTNNLRTEFFAKVRSALRAKGIEI
;
A
#
# COMPACT_ATOMS: atom_id res chain seq x y z
N MET A 1 28.52 11.50 -78.80
CA MET A 1 27.89 12.82 -79.05
C MET A 1 26.97 13.15 -77.88
N MET A 2 26.99 14.42 -77.45
CA MET A 2 26.41 14.96 -76.23
C MET A 2 24.89 15.21 -76.30
N ARG A 3 24.26 15.11 -75.11
CA ARG A 3 23.17 15.93 -74.54
C ARG A 3 21.74 15.83 -75.08
N GLY A 4 20.82 15.58 -74.14
CA GLY A 4 19.41 15.94 -74.21
C GLY A 4 18.69 15.57 -72.91
N ALA A 5 18.41 16.55 -72.07
CA ALA A 5 17.65 16.42 -70.83
C ALA A 5 16.17 16.85 -71.01
N LYS A 6 15.31 16.40 -70.06
CA LYS A 6 13.94 16.82 -69.66
C LYS A 6 12.96 15.64 -69.78
N ALA A 7 12.55 14.92 -68.72
CA ALA A 7 11.82 15.26 -67.47
C ALA A 7 10.33 14.87 -67.55
N VAL A 8 9.80 14.47 -66.37
CA VAL A 8 8.39 14.32 -65.91
C VAL A 8 8.05 12.86 -65.57
N MET A 9 8.23 12.42 -64.31
CA MET A 9 7.40 12.62 -63.09
C MET A 9 6.31 11.54 -62.96
N GLY A 10 6.42 10.72 -61.91
CA GLY A 10 5.41 9.74 -61.51
C GLY A 10 5.83 8.95 -60.27
N ALA A 11 6.08 9.64 -59.14
CA ALA A 11 6.35 8.99 -57.87
C ALA A 11 5.03 8.77 -57.11
N VAL A 12 4.61 7.51 -57.02
CA VAL A 12 3.51 7.06 -56.16
C VAL A 12 4.05 6.96 -54.73
N LEU A 13 3.62 7.86 -53.85
CA LEU A 13 3.92 7.83 -52.41
C LEU A 13 3.03 6.78 -51.73
N THR A 14 3.58 5.60 -51.48
CA THR A 14 3.05 4.66 -50.48
C THR A 14 3.39 5.20 -49.09
N ALA A 15 2.39 5.74 -48.39
CA ALA A 15 2.50 6.14 -46.99
C ALA A 15 2.60 4.89 -46.11
N GLY A 16 3.82 4.58 -45.66
CA GLY A 16 4.06 3.61 -44.60
C GLY A 16 3.62 4.21 -43.25
N ILE A 17 2.64 3.57 -42.61
CA ILE A 17 2.35 3.81 -41.19
C ILE A 17 3.48 3.15 -40.40
N LEU A 18 4.51 3.93 -40.12
CA LEU A 18 5.47 3.61 -39.06
C LEU A 18 4.75 3.88 -37.73
N ALA A 19 4.14 2.84 -37.17
CA ALA A 19 3.74 2.86 -35.76
C ALA A 19 5.03 2.91 -34.93
N VAL A 20 5.45 4.14 -34.60
CA VAL A 20 6.51 4.38 -33.62
C VAL A 20 5.95 3.88 -32.29
N SER A 21 6.38 2.71 -31.86
CA SER A 21 6.31 2.27 -30.47
C SER A 21 7.18 3.23 -29.65
N ALA A 22 6.60 4.37 -29.25
CA ALA A 22 7.21 5.22 -28.24
C ALA A 22 7.38 4.37 -26.96
N PRO A 23 8.48 4.54 -26.22
CA PRO A 23 8.57 3.96 -24.89
C PRO A 23 7.37 4.50 -24.11
N VAL A 24 6.62 3.63 -23.45
CA VAL A 24 5.75 4.03 -22.35
C VAL A 24 6.69 4.56 -21.28
N PHE A 25 7.06 5.84 -21.42
CA PHE A 25 7.70 6.58 -20.34
C PHE A 25 6.73 6.51 -19.17
N ALA A 26 7.22 6.03 -18.03
CA ALA A 26 6.54 6.16 -16.76
C ALA A 26 5.99 7.59 -16.68
N GLN A 27 4.67 7.73 -16.80
CA GLN A 27 4.05 9.04 -16.87
C GLN A 27 4.33 9.69 -15.52
N GLU A 28 5.22 10.69 -15.53
CA GLU A 28 5.63 11.38 -14.33
C GLU A 28 4.36 11.96 -13.71
N VAL A 29 4.02 11.49 -12.51
CA VAL A 29 2.77 11.86 -11.85
C VAL A 29 2.78 13.37 -11.64
N ALA A 30 1.74 14.04 -12.12
CA ALA A 30 1.64 15.49 -12.01
C ALA A 30 1.76 15.94 -10.54
N PRO A 31 2.47 17.06 -10.25
CA PRO A 31 2.67 17.53 -8.87
C PRO A 31 1.37 17.72 -8.09
N GLU A 32 0.31 18.19 -8.76
CA GLU A 32 -1.01 18.36 -8.14
C GLU A 32 -1.63 17.02 -7.71
N GLN A 33 -1.47 15.99 -8.53
CA GLN A 33 -1.99 14.66 -8.24
C GLN A 33 -1.26 14.02 -7.05
N LEU A 34 0.07 14.21 -6.97
CA LEU A 34 0.86 13.83 -5.79
C LEU A 34 0.42 14.58 -4.54
N ALA A 35 0.17 15.89 -4.64
CA ALA A 35 -0.27 16.70 -3.51
C ALA A 35 -1.63 16.25 -2.95
N LEU A 36 -2.60 15.94 -3.82
CA LEU A 36 -3.91 15.40 -3.38
C LEU A 36 -3.79 14.01 -2.77
N ALA A 37 -2.99 13.13 -3.37
CA ALA A 37 -2.72 11.83 -2.79
C ALA A 37 -2.05 11.94 -1.41
N ARG A 38 -1.10 12.87 -1.25
CA ARG A 38 -0.46 13.14 0.04
C ARG A 38 -1.45 13.64 1.08
N LYS A 39 -2.31 14.58 0.69
CA LYS A 39 -3.38 15.08 1.55
C LYS A 39 -4.33 13.96 2.00
N TYR A 40 -4.70 13.05 1.10
CA TYR A 40 -5.49 11.87 1.46
C TYR A 40 -4.78 10.97 2.49
N ILE A 41 -3.48 10.72 2.33
CA ILE A 41 -2.68 9.99 3.31
C ILE A 41 -2.69 10.69 4.67
N ASP A 42 -2.46 12.01 4.70
CA ASP A 42 -2.46 12.77 5.95
C ASP A 42 -3.84 12.73 6.66
N LEU A 43 -4.95 12.74 5.90
CA LEU A 43 -6.31 12.62 6.45
C LEU A 43 -6.62 11.24 7.05
N THR A 44 -5.95 10.20 6.55
CA THR A 44 -6.23 8.79 6.87
C THR A 44 -5.17 8.13 7.75
N ASP A 45 -4.01 8.75 7.97
CA ASP A 45 -2.97 8.27 8.88
C ASP A 45 -3.36 8.44 10.35
N ARG A 46 -4.28 7.59 10.81
CA ARG A 46 -4.73 7.53 12.21
C ARG A 46 -3.95 6.52 13.04
N GLY A 47 -3.19 5.65 12.38
CA GLY A 47 -2.47 4.56 13.02
C GLY A 47 -1.08 4.92 13.51
N ALA A 48 -0.59 6.14 13.22
CA ALA A 48 0.81 6.52 13.47
C ALA A 48 1.78 5.47 12.91
N VAL A 49 1.54 5.02 11.66
CA VAL A 49 2.19 3.83 11.08
C VAL A 49 3.71 3.97 11.11
N PHE A 50 4.21 5.17 10.84
CA PHE A 50 5.63 5.48 10.89
C PHE A 50 6.20 5.27 12.30
N GLU A 51 5.58 5.89 13.30
CA GLU A 51 6.02 5.84 14.68
C GLU A 51 5.97 4.41 15.25
N THR A 52 4.89 3.67 14.96
CA THR A 52 4.77 2.26 15.34
C THR A 52 5.87 1.42 14.69
N THR A 53 6.15 1.62 13.40
CA THR A 53 7.21 0.88 12.69
C THR A 53 8.59 1.13 13.30
N VAL A 54 8.92 2.40 13.61
CA VAL A 54 10.21 2.75 14.24
C VAL A 54 10.37 2.08 15.60
N VAL A 55 9.32 2.09 16.42
CA VAL A 55 9.33 1.43 17.74
C VAL A 55 9.48 -0.09 17.60
N GLU A 56 8.77 -0.72 16.68
CA GLU A 56 8.86 -2.16 16.42
C GLU A 56 10.28 -2.57 16.00
N VAL A 57 10.91 -1.82 15.08
CA VAL A 57 12.30 -2.04 14.68
C VAL A 57 13.25 -1.89 15.87
N GLY A 58 13.01 -0.92 16.75
CA GLY A 58 13.76 -0.76 18.00
C GLY A 58 13.64 -1.98 18.92
N ILE A 59 12.42 -2.47 19.15
CA ILE A 59 12.15 -3.65 19.98
C ILE A 59 12.82 -4.91 19.40
N ASP A 60 12.75 -5.10 18.09
CA ASP A 60 13.38 -6.26 17.45
C ASP A 60 14.92 -6.18 17.53
N THR A 61 15.48 -4.98 17.37
CA THR A 61 16.92 -4.72 17.57
C THR A 61 17.33 -5.02 19.02
N MET A 62 16.55 -4.55 19.99
CA MET A 62 16.76 -4.84 21.42
C MET A 62 16.82 -6.35 21.67
N ARG A 63 15.82 -7.08 21.15
CA ARG A 63 15.73 -8.54 21.31
C ARG A 63 16.95 -9.23 20.71
N GLN A 64 17.42 -8.79 19.54
CA GLN A 64 18.59 -9.37 18.89
C GLN A 64 19.88 -9.17 19.71
N ILE A 65 20.13 -7.96 20.23
CA ILE A 65 21.35 -7.63 20.97
C ILE A 65 21.38 -8.34 22.33
N VAL A 66 20.30 -8.23 23.10
CA VAL A 66 20.22 -8.74 24.48
C VAL A 66 20.22 -10.26 24.53
N THR A 67 19.73 -10.93 23.48
CA THR A 67 19.82 -12.40 23.38
C THR A 67 21.28 -12.87 23.37
N GLN A 68 22.20 -12.08 22.81
CA GLN A 68 23.62 -12.42 22.71
C GLN A 68 24.45 -11.82 23.85
N ASN A 69 24.02 -10.67 24.38
CA ASN A 69 24.76 -9.87 25.37
C ASN A 69 23.78 -9.39 26.46
N PRO A 70 23.30 -10.27 27.35
CA PRO A 70 22.31 -9.91 28.35
C PRO A 70 22.81 -8.88 29.38
N GLU A 71 24.14 -8.75 29.53
CA GLU A 71 24.80 -7.87 30.48
C GLU A 71 24.74 -6.37 30.12
N ILE A 72 24.45 -6.04 28.86
CA ILE A 72 24.37 -4.64 28.36
C ILE A 72 22.92 -4.19 28.11
N ILE A 73 21.95 -4.79 28.80
CA ILE A 73 20.52 -4.55 28.55
C ILE A 73 20.13 -3.08 28.75
N ASP A 74 20.62 -2.43 29.80
CA ASP A 74 20.25 -1.05 30.13
C ASP A 74 20.87 -0.07 29.13
N GLU A 75 22.16 -0.25 28.79
CA GLU A 75 22.87 0.54 27.79
C GLU A 75 22.24 0.37 26.40
N THR A 76 21.82 -0.84 26.05
CA THR A 76 21.14 -1.12 24.77
C THR A 76 19.79 -0.40 24.72
N ASN A 77 19.03 -0.45 25.81
CA ASN A 77 17.73 0.20 25.90
C ASN A 77 17.85 1.73 25.77
N GLU A 78 18.80 2.35 26.48
CA GLU A 78 19.08 3.78 26.39
C GLU A 78 19.48 4.17 24.96
N THR A 79 20.42 3.42 24.37
CA THR A 79 20.90 3.67 23.00
C THR A 79 19.78 3.57 21.97
N ILE A 80 18.91 2.56 22.07
CA ILE A 80 17.75 2.43 21.17
C ILE A 80 16.80 3.62 21.34
N GLY A 81 16.54 4.05 22.57
CA GLY A 81 15.74 5.23 22.86
C GLY A 81 16.29 6.50 22.19
N ASP A 82 17.60 6.68 22.20
CA ASP A 82 18.26 7.82 21.56
C ASP A 82 18.22 7.71 20.02
N VAL A 83 18.50 6.53 19.47
CA VAL A 83 18.41 6.29 18.03
C VAL A 83 16.99 6.53 17.52
N ILE A 84 15.95 6.10 18.24
CA ILE A 84 14.55 6.38 17.88
C ILE A 84 14.30 7.89 17.75
N LYS A 85 14.87 8.71 18.65
CA LYS A 85 14.71 10.17 18.58
C LYS A 85 15.33 10.78 17.30
N GLU A 86 16.35 10.15 16.73
CA GLU A 86 16.95 10.60 15.46
C GLU A 86 16.00 10.43 14.27
N TYR A 87 15.00 9.55 14.37
CA TYR A 87 13.97 9.37 13.33
C TYR A 87 12.80 10.36 13.45
N ASN A 88 12.79 11.22 14.48
CA ASN A 88 11.76 12.24 14.63
C ASN A 88 11.73 13.16 13.40
N GLY A 89 10.52 13.42 12.90
CA GLY A 89 10.31 14.29 11.74
C GLY A 89 10.51 13.60 10.38
N ARG A 90 11.02 12.36 10.33
CA ARG A 90 11.20 11.61 9.07
C ARG A 90 9.93 10.98 8.52
N LYS A 91 8.82 11.11 9.24
CA LYS A 91 7.49 10.63 8.81
C LYS A 91 7.11 11.09 7.41
N GLY A 92 7.44 12.35 7.06
CA GLY A 92 7.10 12.93 5.77
C GLY A 92 7.62 12.10 4.59
N GLU A 93 8.84 11.57 4.68
CA GLU A 93 9.45 10.74 3.63
C GLU A 93 8.63 9.48 3.33
N LEU A 94 8.10 8.83 4.37
CA LEU A 94 7.26 7.64 4.22
C LEU A 94 5.89 8.00 3.62
N LEU A 95 5.27 9.08 4.11
CA LEU A 95 3.96 9.50 3.62
C LEU A 95 4.01 9.97 2.16
N ASP A 96 5.13 10.55 1.71
CA ASP A 96 5.35 10.87 0.29
C ASP A 96 5.45 9.61 -0.58
N GLN A 97 6.08 8.56 -0.07
CA GLN A 97 6.11 7.27 -0.77
C GLN A 97 4.71 6.65 -0.86
N PHE A 98 3.92 6.70 0.22
CA PHE A 98 2.53 6.27 0.20
C PHE A 98 1.69 7.09 -0.78
N ALA A 99 1.86 8.42 -0.79
CA ALA A 99 1.17 9.31 -1.72
C ALA A 99 1.41 8.89 -3.18
N ARG A 100 2.65 8.53 -3.53
CA ARG A 100 2.98 8.04 -4.88
C ARG A 100 2.23 6.76 -5.25
N VAL A 101 2.04 5.83 -4.30
CA VAL A 101 1.27 4.60 -4.52
C VAL A 101 -0.18 4.92 -4.92
N TYR A 102 -0.82 5.90 -4.28
CA TYR A 102 -2.17 6.32 -4.63
C TYR A 102 -2.21 7.14 -5.91
N ALA A 103 -1.26 8.06 -6.08
CA ALA A 103 -1.25 8.96 -7.21
C ALA A 103 -1.09 8.22 -8.56
N VAL A 104 -0.45 7.05 -8.61
CA VAL A 104 -0.39 6.24 -9.85
C VAL A 104 -1.64 5.39 -10.12
N ARG A 105 -2.55 5.26 -9.15
CA ARG A 105 -3.74 4.38 -9.21
C ARG A 105 -5.04 5.12 -9.44
N PHE A 106 -5.08 6.38 -9.05
CA PHE A 106 -6.26 7.23 -9.15
C PHE A 106 -5.97 8.42 -10.05
N THR A 107 -6.97 8.82 -10.82
CA THR A 107 -6.94 10.05 -11.59
C THR A 107 -7.00 11.27 -10.66
N LEU A 108 -6.67 12.43 -11.21
CA LEU A 108 -6.74 13.70 -10.49
C LEU A 108 -8.13 13.97 -9.91
N ASP A 109 -9.19 13.73 -10.68
CA ASP A 109 -10.57 13.98 -10.26
C ASP A 109 -11.03 13.00 -9.17
N GLU A 110 -10.71 11.72 -9.29
CA GLU A 110 -10.99 10.73 -8.24
C GLU A 110 -10.26 11.08 -6.93
N LEU A 111 -9.01 11.54 -7.00
CA LEU A 111 -8.28 11.98 -5.81
C LEU A 111 -8.93 13.21 -5.16
N ARG A 112 -9.45 14.15 -5.95
CA ARG A 112 -10.21 15.30 -5.42
C ARG A 112 -11.47 14.84 -4.70
N GLU A 113 -12.23 13.93 -5.29
CA GLU A 113 -13.45 13.38 -4.68
C GLU A 113 -13.15 12.63 -3.37
N ILE A 114 -12.12 11.78 -3.38
CA ILE A 114 -11.66 11.05 -2.20
C ILE A 114 -11.27 12.03 -1.09
N VAL A 115 -10.44 13.03 -1.40
CA VAL A 115 -10.03 14.06 -0.44
C VAL A 115 -11.25 14.79 0.12
N ALA A 116 -12.16 15.26 -0.73
CA ALA A 116 -13.37 15.96 -0.30
C ALA A 116 -14.24 15.11 0.64
N PHE A 117 -14.36 13.81 0.38
CA PHE A 117 -15.05 12.89 1.28
C PHE A 117 -14.36 12.79 2.64
N TYR A 118 -13.04 12.56 2.68
CA TYR A 118 -12.30 12.40 3.94
C TYR A 118 -12.13 13.72 4.73
N GLU A 119 -12.31 14.88 4.08
CA GLU A 119 -12.42 16.17 4.77
C GLU A 119 -13.78 16.37 5.45
N SER A 120 -14.84 15.70 4.98
CA SER A 120 -16.17 15.81 5.58
C SER A 120 -16.22 15.23 7.01
N PRO A 121 -17.15 15.68 7.87
CA PRO A 121 -17.31 15.12 9.23
C PRO A 121 -17.50 13.60 9.24
N THR A 122 -18.25 13.06 8.29
CA THR A 122 -18.47 11.61 8.17
C THR A 122 -17.22 10.87 7.74
N GLY A 123 -16.46 11.41 6.77
CA GLY A 123 -15.20 10.81 6.32
C GLY A 123 -14.14 10.81 7.42
N GLN A 124 -14.03 11.90 8.19
CA GLN A 124 -13.14 11.97 9.35
C GLN A 124 -13.54 10.98 10.45
N LYS A 125 -14.85 10.82 10.70
CA LYS A 125 -15.37 9.82 11.65
C LYS A 125 -15.05 8.41 11.19
N LEU A 126 -15.24 8.10 9.91
CA LEU A 126 -14.90 6.80 9.34
C LEU A 126 -13.41 6.50 9.47
N ALA A 127 -12.54 7.44 9.10
CA ALA A 127 -11.09 7.29 9.23
C ALA A 127 -10.66 7.00 10.67
N ALA A 128 -11.25 7.69 11.66
CA ALA A 128 -10.99 7.46 13.07
C ALA A 128 -11.50 6.08 13.55
N ALA A 129 -12.74 5.75 13.20
CA ALA A 129 -13.42 4.55 13.68
C ALA A 129 -12.91 3.25 13.03
N ASN A 130 -12.29 3.33 11.85
CA ASN A 130 -11.87 2.15 11.09
C ASN A 130 -10.99 1.17 11.88
N SER A 131 -10.12 1.65 12.78
CA SER A 131 -9.30 0.73 13.61
C SER A 131 -10.16 -0.10 14.57
N GLU A 132 -11.08 0.56 15.28
CA GLU A 132 -11.99 -0.08 16.24
C GLU A 132 -12.99 -0.99 15.53
N VAL A 133 -13.61 -0.52 14.45
CA VAL A 133 -14.54 -1.30 13.63
C VAL A 133 -13.85 -2.56 13.10
N ASN A 134 -12.62 -2.45 12.60
CA ASN A 134 -11.89 -3.62 12.12
C ASN A 134 -11.56 -4.61 13.25
N ALA A 135 -11.27 -4.13 14.47
CA ALA A 135 -11.07 -5.00 15.63
C ALA A 135 -12.36 -5.74 16.01
N ASP A 136 -13.49 -5.05 15.99
CA ASP A 136 -14.81 -5.63 16.29
C ASP A 136 -15.23 -6.67 15.24
N VAL A 137 -15.06 -6.35 13.96
CA VAL A 137 -15.32 -7.28 12.85
C VAL A 137 -14.48 -8.56 13.01
N ARG A 138 -13.18 -8.42 13.33
CA ARG A 138 -12.32 -9.60 13.58
C ARG A 138 -12.80 -10.44 14.76
N ARG A 139 -13.26 -9.81 15.85
CA ARG A 139 -13.81 -10.52 17.01
C ARG A 139 -15.07 -11.32 16.65
N VAL A 140 -15.98 -10.72 15.89
CA VAL A 140 -17.19 -11.39 15.40
C VAL A 140 -16.82 -12.58 14.50
N LEU A 141 -15.89 -12.38 13.57
CA LEU A 141 -15.41 -13.44 12.68
C LEU A 141 -14.77 -14.62 13.46
N GLN A 142 -14.04 -14.33 14.54
CA GLN A 142 -13.45 -15.36 15.40
C GLN A 142 -14.53 -16.24 16.06
N VAL A 143 -15.57 -15.61 16.61
CA VAL A 143 -16.70 -16.33 17.22
C VAL A 143 -17.42 -17.19 16.19
N TYR A 144 -17.75 -16.60 15.03
CA TYR A 144 -18.38 -17.32 13.93
C TYR A 144 -17.56 -18.55 13.50
N THR A 145 -16.25 -18.37 13.31
CA THR A 145 -15.35 -19.44 12.87
C THR A 145 -15.26 -20.57 13.89
N ASN A 146 -15.25 -20.26 15.19
CA ASN A 146 -15.20 -21.29 16.25
C ASN A 146 -16.48 -22.15 16.26
N ASN A 147 -17.64 -21.52 16.11
CA ASN A 147 -18.93 -22.21 16.02
C ASN A 147 -18.99 -23.06 14.75
N LEU A 148 -18.60 -22.48 13.61
CA LEU A 148 -18.58 -23.18 12.32
C LEU A 148 -17.66 -24.41 12.35
N ARG A 149 -16.47 -24.33 12.95
CA ARG A 149 -15.57 -25.49 13.08
C ARG A 149 -16.23 -26.66 13.78
N THR A 150 -16.93 -26.39 14.88
CA THR A 150 -17.62 -27.41 15.66
C THR A 150 -18.73 -28.07 14.84
N GLU A 151 -19.59 -27.26 14.22
CA GLU A 151 -20.69 -27.74 13.40
C GLU A 151 -20.20 -28.53 12.18
N PHE A 152 -19.21 -27.96 11.46
CA PHE A 152 -18.66 -28.55 10.26
C PHE A 152 -18.00 -29.89 10.55
N PHE A 153 -17.20 -29.99 11.63
CA PHE A 153 -16.61 -31.26 12.06
C PHE A 153 -17.68 -32.31 12.37
N ALA A 154 -18.73 -31.95 13.12
CA ALA A 154 -19.81 -32.87 13.44
C ALA A 154 -20.52 -33.39 12.18
N LYS A 155 -20.78 -32.52 11.20
CA LYS A 155 -21.38 -32.88 9.91
C LYS A 155 -20.48 -33.81 9.10
N VAL A 156 -19.19 -33.50 8.97
CA VAL A 156 -18.22 -34.35 8.27
C VAL A 156 -18.12 -35.73 8.93
N ARG A 157 -18.00 -35.78 10.26
CA ARG A 157 -17.96 -37.03 11.01
C ARG A 157 -19.22 -37.87 10.79
N SER A 158 -20.39 -37.24 10.83
CA SER A 158 -21.66 -37.93 10.55
C SER A 158 -21.71 -38.50 9.13
N ALA A 159 -21.27 -37.72 8.13
CA ALA A 159 -21.21 -38.17 6.74
C ALA A 159 -20.22 -39.33 6.52
N LEU A 160 -19.09 -39.33 7.23
CA LEU A 160 -18.12 -40.44 7.19
C LEU A 160 -18.67 -41.71 7.84
N ARG A 161 -19.36 -41.59 8.98
CA ARG A 161 -20.04 -42.73 9.62
C ARG A 161 -21.08 -43.36 8.72
N ALA A 162 -21.85 -42.56 7.98
CA ALA A 162 -22.81 -43.06 6.99
C ALA A 162 -22.14 -43.85 5.83
N LYS A 163 -20.84 -43.67 5.62
CA LYS A 163 -20.01 -44.43 4.68
C LYS A 163 -19.26 -45.60 5.33
N GLY A 164 -19.52 -45.90 6.60
CA GLY A 164 -18.85 -46.96 7.35
C GLY A 164 -17.44 -46.61 7.84
N ILE A 165 -17.06 -45.34 7.83
CA ILE A 165 -15.74 -44.86 8.30
C ILE A 165 -15.94 -44.20 9.68
N GLU A 166 -15.39 -44.79 10.74
CA GLU A 166 -15.46 -44.23 12.10
C GLU A 166 -14.27 -43.32 12.41
N ILE A 167 -14.62 -42.09 12.81
CA ILE A 167 -13.77 -41.09 13.46
C ILE A 167 -14.58 -40.29 14.49
#